data_AF-A0A5F8H9B6-F1
#
_entry.id   AF-A0A5F8H9B6-F1
#
_cell.length_a   1.000
_cell.length_b   1.000
_cell.length_c   1.000
_cell.angle_alpha   90.00
_cell.angle_beta   90.00
_cell.angle_gamma   90.00
#
_symmetry.space_group_name_H-M   'P 1'
#
loop_
_entity.id
_entity.type
_entity.pdbx_description
1 polymer ?
#
loop_
_entity_poly.entity_id
_entity_poly.type
_entity_poly.pdbx_seq_one_letter_code
_entity_poly.pdbx_strand_id
1 'polypeptide(L)'
;MRSGPLRPLSFPLLPQQLRKPVVEKMRRDRINSSIEQLKLLLEKEFQRHQPNSKLEKADILEMTVSYLKHSKAFASCPKTLQQDYSEGYSWCLKEAVQFLTLHSANTDTQMKLLYHFQRPQASLTTLQDLKPPSSSPLPPAALTKPAPRQSPSGSNLWRPW
;
A
#
# COMPACT_ATOMS: atom_id res chain seq x y z
N MET A 1 -10.38 26.57 62.86
CA MET A 1 -10.29 25.59 61.75
C MET A 1 -10.61 26.29 60.44
N ARG A 2 -9.62 26.55 59.58
CA ARG A 2 -9.86 26.99 58.19
C ARG A 2 -9.13 26.01 57.29
N SER A 3 -9.90 25.16 56.62
CA SER A 3 -9.41 24.22 55.62
C SER A 3 -8.91 25.01 54.41
N GLY A 4 -7.61 24.91 54.11
CA GLY A 4 -7.02 25.46 52.89
C GLY A 4 -7.33 24.57 51.68
N PRO A 5 -7.34 25.12 50.44
CA PRO A 5 -7.60 24.34 49.25
C PRO A 5 -6.45 23.38 48.94
N LEU A 6 -6.80 22.13 48.62
CA LEU A 6 -5.89 21.08 48.19
C LEU A 6 -5.22 21.49 46.86
N ARG A 7 -3.89 21.58 46.86
CA ARG A 7 -3.12 21.79 45.62
C ARG A 7 -3.29 20.57 44.71
N PRO A 8 -3.56 20.74 43.41
CA PRO A 8 -3.55 19.63 42.48
C PRO A 8 -2.13 19.06 42.39
N LEU A 9 -2.01 17.73 42.48
CA LEU A 9 -0.77 16.99 42.27
C LEU A 9 -0.28 17.26 40.85
N SER A 10 0.65 18.20 40.71
CA SER A 10 1.37 18.44 39.47
C SER A 10 2.22 17.22 39.16
N PHE A 11 1.78 16.41 38.19
CA PHE A 11 2.65 15.48 37.49
C PHE A 11 3.89 16.27 37.02
N PRO A 12 5.13 15.78 37.22
CA PRO A 12 6.32 16.52 36.83
C PRO A 12 6.29 16.80 35.32
N LEU A 13 5.91 18.03 34.95
CA LEU A 13 5.98 18.51 33.59
C LEU A 13 7.46 18.69 33.28
N LEU A 14 8.09 17.64 32.75
CA LEU A 14 9.45 17.76 32.22
C LEU A 14 9.49 18.94 31.24
N PRO A 15 10.51 19.83 31.36
CA PRO A 15 10.63 21.04 30.55
C PRO A 15 10.47 20.73 29.05
N GLN A 16 9.78 21.60 28.30
CA GLN A 16 9.57 21.42 26.85
C GLN A 16 10.88 21.23 26.06
N GLN A 17 12.01 21.74 26.56
CA GLN A 17 13.35 21.52 26.01
C GLN A 17 13.86 20.08 26.14
N LEU A 18 13.38 19.30 27.12
CA LEU A 18 13.77 17.90 27.36
C LEU A 18 12.75 16.89 26.81
N ARG A 19 11.53 17.33 26.46
CA ARG A 19 10.54 16.46 25.81
C ARG A 19 10.92 16.08 24.38
N LYS A 20 11.42 17.05 23.61
CA LYS A 20 11.86 16.85 22.23
C LYS A 20 12.97 15.78 22.10
N PRO A 21 14.05 15.78 22.92
CA PRO A 21 15.08 14.74 22.85
C PRO A 21 14.58 13.35 23.29
N VAL A 22 13.65 13.25 24.24
CA VAL A 22 13.08 11.95 24.66
C VAL A 22 12.20 11.35 23.57
N VAL A 23 11.30 12.14 22.98
CA VAL A 23 10.45 11.68 21.87
C VAL A 23 11.28 11.27 20.66
N GLU A 24 12.35 12.03 20.37
CA GLU A 24 13.26 11.72 19.28
C GLU A 24 14.02 10.40 19.52
N LYS A 25 14.47 10.17 20.76
CA LYS A 25 15.07 8.89 21.16
C LYS A 25 14.09 7.74 20.93
N MET A 26 12.84 7.86 21.39
CA MET A 26 11.81 6.83 21.18
C MET A 26 11.54 6.57 19.69
N ARG A 27 11.54 7.61 18.85
CA ARG A 27 11.39 7.45 17.40
C ARG A 27 12.55 6.66 16.80
N ARG A 28 13.78 6.98 17.19
CA ARG A 28 14.99 6.28 16.72
C ARG A 28 15.02 4.84 17.19
N ASP A 29 14.64 4.57 18.43
CA ASP A 29 14.57 3.24 19.00
C ASP A 29 13.53 2.39 18.26
N ARG A 30 12.35 2.95 17.97
CA ARG A 30 11.32 2.28 17.16
C ARG A 30 11.83 1.95 15.75
N ILE A 31 12.48 2.89 15.07
CA ILE A 31 13.04 2.67 13.73
C ILE A 31 14.09 1.55 13.77
N ASN A 32 15.01 1.60 14.73
CA ASN A 32 16.04 0.57 14.89
C ASN A 32 15.43 -0.81 15.18
N SER A 33 14.43 -0.87 16.05
CA SER A 33 13.69 -2.11 16.33
C SER A 33 13.06 -2.68 15.06
N SER A 34 12.38 -1.85 14.25
CA SER A 34 11.81 -2.30 12.98
C SER A 34 12.86 -2.79 11.99
N ILE A 35 14.05 -2.18 11.93
CA ILE A 35 15.15 -2.64 11.06
C ILE A 35 15.65 -4.03 11.51
N GLU A 36 15.81 -4.25 12.81
CA GLU A 36 16.18 -5.58 13.33
C GLU A 36 15.08 -6.63 13.07
N GLN A 37 13.81 -6.25 13.19
CA GLN A 37 12.70 -7.14 12.83
C GLN A 37 12.73 -7.53 11.34
N LEU A 38 13.02 -6.57 10.45
CA LEU A 38 13.17 -6.86 9.02
C LEU A 38 14.31 -7.84 8.75
N LYS A 39 15.45 -7.68 9.44
CA LYS A 39 16.58 -8.59 9.36
C LYS A 39 16.19 -10.03 9.70
N LEU A 40 15.44 -10.23 10.78
CA LEU A 40 14.96 -11.53 11.22
C LEU A 40 13.94 -12.14 10.23
N LEU A 41 12.97 -11.34 9.77
CA LEU A 41 11.94 -11.82 8.83
C LEU A 41 12.53 -12.29 7.49
N LEU A 42 13.63 -11.66 7.06
CA LEU A 42 14.28 -11.92 5.77
C LEU A 42 15.58 -12.73 5.91
N GLU A 43 15.83 -13.35 7.07
CA GLU A 43 17.11 -14.02 7.36
C GLU A 43 17.50 -15.06 6.30
N LYS A 44 16.54 -15.84 5.80
CA LYS A 44 16.76 -16.81 4.71
C LYS A 44 17.15 -16.13 3.39
N GLU A 45 16.54 -14.99 3.07
CA GLU A 45 16.88 -14.23 1.87
C GLU A 45 18.28 -13.62 1.99
N PHE A 46 18.67 -13.15 3.17
CA PHE A 46 20.04 -12.68 3.41
C PHE A 46 21.05 -13.81 3.28
N GLN A 47 20.79 -14.99 3.85
CA GLN A 47 21.67 -16.16 3.70
C GLN A 47 21.84 -16.58 2.23
N ARG A 48 20.77 -16.47 1.43
CA ARG A 48 20.80 -16.83 0.00
C ARG A 48 21.67 -15.88 -0.83
N HIS A 49 21.64 -14.58 -0.54
CA HIS A 49 22.36 -13.58 -1.33
C HIS A 49 23.73 -13.22 -0.77
N GLN A 50 23.89 -13.21 0.57
CA GLN A 50 25.10 -12.78 1.27
C GLN A 50 25.33 -13.58 2.58
N PRO A 51 25.67 -14.88 2.49
CA PRO A 51 25.73 -15.78 3.66
C PRO A 51 26.78 -15.41 4.73
N ASN A 52 27.80 -14.63 4.40
CA ASN A 52 28.93 -14.33 5.29
C ASN A 52 29.23 -12.82 5.42
N SER A 53 28.32 -11.96 4.95
CA SER A 53 28.53 -10.51 4.99
C SER A 53 27.94 -9.90 6.25
N LYS A 54 28.61 -8.89 6.80
CA LYS A 54 28.06 -8.07 7.88
C LYS A 54 26.99 -7.17 7.27
N LEU A 55 25.72 -7.48 7.53
CA LEU A 55 24.61 -6.69 7.02
C LEU A 55 24.61 -5.28 7.60
N GLU A 56 24.83 -4.28 6.74
CA GLU A 56 24.65 -2.88 7.09
C GLU A 56 23.17 -2.51 7.06
N LYS A 57 22.81 -1.39 7.71
CA LYS A 57 21.40 -0.93 7.70
C LYS A 57 20.90 -0.62 6.28
N ALA A 58 21.78 -0.19 5.39
CA ALA A 58 21.45 0.03 3.99
C ALA A 58 21.09 -1.28 3.29
N ASP A 59 21.91 -2.32 3.45
CA ASP A 59 21.68 -3.65 2.87
C ASP A 59 20.35 -4.24 3.33
N ILE A 60 20.03 -4.10 4.63
CA ILE A 60 18.77 -4.61 5.19
C ILE A 60 17.58 -3.94 4.50
N LEU A 61 17.62 -2.62 4.34
CA LEU A 61 16.55 -1.86 3.71
C LEU A 61 16.44 -2.14 2.21
N GLU A 62 17.57 -2.26 1.51
CA GLU A 62 17.59 -2.56 0.08
C GLU A 62 17.01 -3.94 -0.22
N MET A 63 17.47 -4.97 0.51
CA MET A 63 16.94 -6.33 0.38
C MET A 63 15.45 -6.37 0.68
N THR A 64 15.00 -5.67 1.74
CA THR A 64 13.57 -5.58 2.07
C THR A 64 12.76 -4.99 0.93
N VAL A 65 13.23 -3.88 0.33
CA VAL A 65 12.53 -3.25 -0.80
C VAL A 65 12.51 -4.18 -2.01
N SER A 66 13.62 -4.83 -2.33
CA SER A 66 13.71 -5.82 -3.41
C SER A 66 12.74 -6.98 -3.19
N TYR A 67 12.72 -7.53 -1.98
CA TYR A 67 11.81 -8.59 -1.58
C TYR A 67 10.34 -8.17 -1.71
N LEU A 68 9.97 -6.99 -1.23
CA LEU A 68 8.59 -6.49 -1.32
C LEU A 68 8.15 -6.21 -2.76
N LYS A 69 9.05 -5.77 -3.64
CA LYS A 69 8.76 -5.59 -5.07
C LYS A 69 8.50 -6.91 -5.79
N HIS A 70 9.22 -7.96 -5.42
CA HIS A 70 9.04 -9.29 -5.99
C HIS A 70 7.93 -10.10 -5.33
N SER A 71 7.62 -9.83 -4.06
CA SER A 71 6.47 -10.38 -3.36
C SER A 71 5.21 -9.78 -3.95
N LYS A 72 4.47 -10.60 -4.70
CA LYS A 72 3.20 -10.25 -5.35
C LYS A 72 2.19 -9.56 -4.42
N ALA A 73 2.34 -9.70 -3.10
CA ALA A 73 1.48 -9.11 -2.07
C ALA A 73 1.50 -7.57 -2.02
N PHE A 74 2.58 -6.88 -2.40
CA PHE A 74 2.65 -5.41 -2.32
C PHE A 74 2.40 -4.70 -3.67
N ALA A 75 2.45 -5.43 -4.78
CA ALA A 75 2.17 -4.90 -6.12
C ALA A 75 0.71 -5.11 -6.58
N SER A 76 -0.14 -5.71 -5.74
CA SER A 76 -1.52 -6.09 -6.07
C SER A 76 -2.56 -5.33 -5.24
N CYS A 77 -2.76 -4.06 -5.56
CA CYS A 77 -4.04 -3.37 -5.44
C CYS A 77 -4.21 -2.72 -6.82
N PRO A 78 -5.06 -3.20 -7.77
CA PRO A 78 -6.33 -3.94 -7.73
C PRO A 78 -6.30 -5.32 -8.45
N LYS A 79 -5.12 -5.91 -8.64
CA LYS A 79 -4.95 -7.18 -9.39
C LYS A 79 -5.50 -8.41 -8.66
N THR A 80 -5.71 -8.35 -7.34
CA THR A 80 -6.22 -9.48 -6.56
C THR A 80 -7.58 -9.92 -7.08
N LEU A 81 -8.56 -9.02 -7.19
CA LEU A 81 -9.91 -9.38 -7.64
C LEU A 81 -9.91 -9.98 -9.07
N GLN A 82 -9.14 -9.41 -10.00
CA GLN A 82 -9.07 -9.92 -11.38
C GLN A 82 -8.31 -11.25 -11.48
N GLN A 83 -7.29 -11.44 -10.64
CA GLN A 83 -6.53 -12.68 -10.56
C GLN A 83 -7.35 -13.78 -9.86
N ASP A 84 -7.99 -13.47 -8.73
CA ASP A 84 -8.90 -14.32 -7.98
C ASP A 84 -10.11 -14.74 -8.85
N TYR A 85 -10.66 -13.81 -9.63
CA TYR A 85 -11.71 -14.11 -10.62
C TYR A 85 -11.19 -15.04 -11.72
N SER A 86 -10.01 -14.76 -12.30
CA SER A 86 -9.46 -15.60 -13.36
C SER A 86 -9.15 -17.03 -12.89
N GLU A 87 -8.71 -17.17 -11.64
CA GLU A 87 -8.44 -18.45 -11.01
C GLU A 87 -9.75 -19.20 -10.70
N GLY A 88 -10.74 -18.53 -10.10
CA GLY A 88 -12.07 -19.09 -9.85
C GLY A 88 -12.80 -19.49 -11.14
N TYR A 89 -12.70 -18.66 -12.18
CA TYR A 89 -13.23 -18.96 -13.51
C TYR A 89 -12.54 -20.20 -14.11
N SER A 90 -11.21 -20.28 -14.05
CA SER A 90 -10.48 -21.45 -14.56
C SER A 90 -10.87 -22.73 -13.82
N TRP A 91 -11.09 -22.67 -12.51
CA TRP A 91 -11.55 -23.80 -11.72
C TRP A 91 -12.95 -24.27 -12.12
N CYS A 92 -13.90 -23.33 -12.18
CA CYS A 92 -15.26 -23.61 -12.63
C CYS A 92 -15.28 -24.19 -14.05
N LEU A 93 -14.47 -23.64 -14.94
CA LEU A 93 -14.37 -24.10 -16.32
C LEU A 93 -13.85 -25.55 -16.40
N LYS A 94 -12.79 -25.87 -15.65
CA LYS A 94 -12.24 -27.23 -15.60
C LYS A 94 -13.29 -28.24 -15.14
N GLU A 95 -14.01 -27.91 -14.06
CA GLU A 95 -15.06 -28.76 -13.51
C GLU A 95 -16.21 -28.95 -14.51
N ALA A 96 -16.64 -27.87 -15.17
CA ALA A 96 -17.69 -27.92 -16.19
C ALA A 96 -17.29 -28.79 -17.39
N VAL A 97 -16.05 -28.66 -17.87
CA VAL A 97 -15.49 -29.50 -18.94
C VAL A 97 -15.42 -30.97 -18.52
N GLN A 98 -14.95 -31.24 -17.29
CA GLN A 98 -14.87 -32.59 -16.74
C GLN A 98 -16.26 -33.24 -16.62
N PHE A 99 -17.23 -32.53 -16.05
CA PHE A 99 -18.61 -33.00 -15.95
C PHE A 99 -19.21 -33.32 -17.32
N LEU A 100 -19.05 -32.40 -18.29
CA LEU A 100 -19.51 -32.62 -19.65
C LEU A 100 -18.84 -33.81 -20.32
N THR A 101 -17.57 -34.09 -20.02
CA THR A 101 -16.84 -35.25 -20.54
C THR A 101 -17.34 -36.57 -19.96
N LEU A 102 -17.73 -36.58 -18.68
CA LEU A 102 -18.14 -37.78 -17.96
C LEU A 102 -19.62 -38.17 -18.13
N HIS A 103 -20.51 -37.20 -18.37
CA HIS A 103 -21.96 -37.42 -18.24
C HIS A 103 -22.82 -37.08 -19.48
N SER A 104 -22.26 -36.66 -20.61
CA SER A 104 -23.08 -36.17 -21.73
C SER A 104 -23.62 -37.27 -22.65
N ALA A 105 -24.94 -37.32 -22.81
CA ALA A 105 -25.63 -38.18 -23.79
C ALA A 105 -25.71 -37.58 -25.21
N ASN A 106 -25.44 -36.28 -25.39
CA ASN A 106 -25.51 -35.57 -26.67
C ASN A 106 -24.17 -34.89 -27.01
N THR A 107 -23.40 -35.53 -27.88
CA THR A 107 -22.02 -35.16 -28.24
C THR A 107 -21.94 -33.83 -29.02
N ASP A 108 -22.92 -33.52 -29.86
CA ASP A 108 -22.95 -32.26 -30.63
C ASP A 108 -23.12 -31.03 -29.75
N THR A 109 -23.97 -31.13 -28.74
CA THR A 109 -24.23 -30.02 -27.80
C THR A 109 -23.02 -29.81 -26.88
N GLN A 110 -22.40 -30.91 -26.45
CA GLN A 110 -21.16 -30.91 -25.67
C GLN A 110 -20.02 -30.21 -26.42
N MET A 111 -19.80 -30.56 -27.70
CA MET A 111 -18.75 -29.98 -28.52
C MET A 111 -18.94 -28.47 -28.73
N LYS A 112 -20.20 -28.02 -28.92
CA LYS A 112 -20.53 -26.59 -29.01
C LYS A 112 -20.21 -25.85 -27.70
N LEU A 113 -20.60 -26.40 -26.55
CA LEU A 113 -20.32 -25.80 -25.24
C LEU A 113 -18.81 -25.71 -24.97
N LEU A 114 -18.05 -26.77 -25.27
CA LEU A 114 -16.59 -26.79 -25.14
C LEU A 114 -15.92 -25.71 -26.01
N TYR A 115 -16.37 -25.56 -27.25
CA TYR A 115 -15.89 -24.52 -28.14
C TYR A 115 -16.16 -23.11 -27.59
N HIS A 116 -17.34 -22.89 -27.00
CA HIS A 116 -17.67 -21.61 -26.35
C HIS A 116 -16.80 -21.32 -25.12
N PHE A 117 -16.49 -22.35 -24.33
CA PHE A 117 -15.64 -22.23 -23.13
C PHE A 117 -14.17 -21.94 -23.44
N GLN A 118 -13.66 -22.44 -24.56
CA GLN A 118 -12.28 -22.20 -24.98
C GLN A 118 -12.09 -20.88 -25.74
N ARG A 119 -13.17 -20.19 -26.09
CA ARG A 119 -13.09 -18.89 -26.76
C ARG A 119 -12.53 -17.86 -25.78
N PRO A 120 -11.46 -17.11 -26.14
CA PRO A 120 -10.95 -16.06 -25.28
C PRO A 120 -12.06 -15.04 -24.98
N GLN A 121 -12.48 -14.96 -23.72
CA GLN A 121 -13.35 -13.89 -23.26
C GLN A 121 -12.56 -12.60 -23.40
N ALA A 122 -12.90 -11.76 -24.38
CA ALA A 122 -12.44 -10.39 -24.42
C ALA A 122 -13.00 -9.70 -23.17
N SER A 123 -12.16 -9.61 -22.14
CA SER A 123 -12.23 -8.71 -20.99
C SER A 123 -13.56 -7.96 -20.82
N LEU A 124 -14.36 -8.35 -19.81
CA LEU A 124 -15.35 -7.48 -19.20
C LEU A 124 -14.64 -6.33 -18.46
N THR A 125 -14.06 -5.41 -19.22
CA THR A 125 -13.52 -4.13 -18.75
C THR A 125 -14.49 -3.02 -19.13
N THR A 126 -15.67 -2.95 -18.51
CA THR A 126 -16.46 -1.70 -18.50
C THR A 126 -17.46 -1.68 -17.34
N LEU A 127 -16.97 -1.43 -16.11
CA LEU A 127 -17.77 -0.78 -15.06
C LEU A 127 -16.90 0.28 -14.35
N GLN A 128 -16.25 1.13 -15.14
CA GLN A 128 -15.61 2.36 -14.66
C GLN A 128 -15.93 3.50 -15.63
N ASP A 129 -17.20 3.85 -15.78
CA ASP A 129 -17.55 5.19 -16.25
C ASP A 129 -18.92 5.63 -15.70
N LEU A 130 -18.92 6.02 -14.42
CA LEU A 130 -19.91 6.94 -13.89
C LEU A 130 -19.15 8.13 -13.33
N LYS A 131 -18.65 8.97 -14.23
CA LYS A 131 -18.23 10.34 -13.94
C LYS A 131 -19.47 11.16 -13.58
N PRO A 132 -19.60 11.72 -12.37
CA PRO A 132 -20.69 12.65 -12.09
C PRO A 132 -20.47 13.95 -12.89
N PRO A 133 -21.53 14.52 -13.50
CA PRO A 133 -21.44 15.79 -14.20
C PRO A 133 -21.13 16.92 -13.23
N SER A 134 -20.03 17.62 -13.52
CA SER A 134 -19.64 18.88 -12.91
C SER A 134 -20.69 19.96 -13.24
N SER A 135 -21.42 20.42 -12.23
CA SER A 135 -22.19 21.66 -12.32
C SER A 135 -22.20 22.39 -10.98
N SER A 136 -21.33 23.38 -10.83
CA SER A 136 -21.66 24.55 -10.01
C SER A 136 -20.98 25.81 -10.55
N PRO A 137 -21.65 26.97 -10.45
CA PRO A 137 -21.34 28.15 -11.24
C PRO A 137 -20.36 29.09 -10.53
N LEU A 138 -19.49 29.72 -11.31
CA LEU A 138 -18.64 30.85 -10.90
C LEU A 138 -19.48 32.10 -10.61
N PRO A 139 -19.07 32.96 -9.65
CA PRO A 139 -19.34 34.39 -9.69
C PRO A 139 -18.15 35.18 -10.29
N PRO A 140 -18.39 36.38 -10.85
CA PRO A 140 -17.45 37.05 -11.74
C PRO A 140 -16.35 37.86 -11.02
N ALA A 141 -15.23 38.00 -11.72
CA ALA A 141 -14.07 38.79 -11.35
C ALA A 141 -14.37 40.31 -11.32
N ALA A 142 -13.79 41.01 -10.35
CA ALA A 142 -13.54 42.44 -10.42
C ALA A 142 -12.04 42.72 -10.20
N LEU A 143 -11.45 43.38 -11.22
CA LEU A 143 -10.09 43.90 -11.29
C LEU A 143 -9.76 44.83 -10.11
N THR A 144 -8.60 44.67 -9.49
CA THR A 144 -7.64 45.78 -9.27
C THR A 144 -6.27 45.25 -8.79
N LYS A 145 -5.21 45.68 -9.48
CA LYS A 145 -3.78 45.63 -9.10
C LYS A 145 -3.47 46.84 -8.18
N PRO A 146 -2.34 46.92 -7.40
CA PRO A 146 -0.97 46.59 -7.82
C PRO A 146 -0.02 45.91 -6.78
N ALA A 147 1.16 45.51 -7.30
CA ALA A 147 2.34 44.91 -6.67
C ALA A 147 3.10 45.92 -5.72
N PRO A 148 4.28 45.64 -5.08
CA PRO A 148 5.26 44.55 -5.30
C PRO A 148 6.00 43.96 -4.07
N ARG A 149 6.66 42.79 -4.22
CA ARG A 149 8.12 42.57 -3.96
C ARG A 149 8.53 41.09 -4.01
N GLN A 150 9.52 40.81 -4.88
CA GLN A 150 10.71 39.93 -4.71
C GLN A 150 10.46 38.45 -4.40
N SER A 151 10.51 37.52 -5.35
CA SER A 151 11.67 36.92 -6.07
C SER A 151 11.90 35.46 -5.63
N PRO A 152 12.42 34.60 -6.51
CA PRO A 152 12.19 33.15 -6.48
C PRO A 152 13.38 32.38 -5.89
N SER A 153 13.13 31.25 -5.24
CA SER A 153 14.03 30.11 -5.36
C SER A 153 13.38 28.86 -4.80
N GLY A 154 13.34 27.83 -5.63
CA GLY A 154 13.08 26.48 -5.20
C GLY A 154 14.15 26.03 -4.21
N SER A 155 13.68 25.32 -3.19
CA SER A 155 14.29 24.11 -2.67
C SER A 155 13.34 23.66 -1.58
N ASN A 156 12.76 22.48 -1.75
CA ASN A 156 12.17 21.77 -0.63
C ASN A 156 13.30 21.54 0.36
N LEU A 157 13.45 22.43 1.34
CA LEU A 157 14.30 22.19 2.49
C LEU A 157 13.66 21.04 3.25
N TRP A 158 14.11 19.84 2.91
CA TRP A 158 14.12 18.73 3.84
C TRP A 158 14.70 19.29 5.14
N ARG A 159 13.87 19.48 6.15
CA ARG A 159 14.32 19.90 7.48
C ARG A 159 14.65 18.62 8.23
N PRO A 160 15.94 18.35 8.52
CA PRO A 160 16.26 17.33 9.51
C PRO A 160 15.72 17.83 10.86
N TRP A 161 15.02 16.96 11.56
CA TRP A 161 14.67 17.15 12.97
C TRP A 161 15.91 17.20 13.84
#